data_AF-A0A820MLD5-F1
#
_entry.id   AF-A0A820MLD5-F1
#
_cell.length_a   1.000
_cell.length_b   1.000
_cell.length_c   1.000
_cell.angle_alpha   90.00
_cell.angle_beta   90.00
_cell.angle_gamma   90.00
#
_symmetry.space_group_name_H-M   'P 1'
#
loop_
_entity.id
_entity.type
_entity.pdbx_description
1 polymer ?
#
loop_
_entity_poly.entity_id
_entity_poly.type
_entity_poly.pdbx_seq_one_letter_code
_entity_poly.pdbx_strand_id
1 'polypeptide(L)'
;SSMLISMNIRSILGYLAIILLSMLYMNFLNQAFYRLIRIAYSQNRRFQSVKLYIILPIIQIIIVTSILLCVLIPLNGVTYLRNDHFCYPTFTNIPGVLSTAVVAYIGPFSCILFIYMHITRFIHQQGNIQTLIIKQRQSRDLLIIRRILIIVSLLLILGIPGMTLIFMFIITGEEHPLL
;
A
#
# COMPACT_ATOMS: atom_id res chain seq x y z
N SER A 1 11.04 -28.55 -22.92
CA SER A 1 11.72 -27.28 -22.60
C SER A 1 10.78 -26.08 -22.68
N SER A 2 9.95 -25.94 -23.71
CA SER A 2 8.98 -24.83 -23.88
C SER A 2 8.00 -24.65 -22.70
N MET A 3 7.52 -25.74 -22.11
CA MET A 3 6.58 -25.70 -20.97
C MET A 3 7.21 -25.12 -19.68
N LEU A 4 8.48 -25.43 -19.41
CA LEU A 4 9.21 -24.90 -18.24
C LEU A 4 9.48 -23.39 -18.37
N ILE A 5 9.79 -22.93 -19.58
CA ILE A 5 10.00 -21.50 -19.86
C ILE A 5 8.69 -20.73 -19.65
N SER A 6 7.56 -21.26 -20.14
CA SER A 6 6.24 -20.64 -19.94
C SER A 6 5.85 -20.55 -18.46
N MET A 7 6.17 -21.58 -17.67
CA MET A 7 5.89 -21.61 -16.23
C MET A 7 6.68 -20.54 -15.47
N ASN A 8 7.99 -20.42 -15.75
CA ASN A 8 8.84 -19.41 -15.10
C ASN A 8 8.39 -17.98 -15.40
N ILE A 9 7.99 -17.70 -16.65
CA ILE A 9 7.53 -16.37 -17.06
C ILE A 9 6.24 -15.99 -16.29
N ARG A 10 5.29 -16.91 -16.16
CA ARG A 10 4.03 -16.65 -15.45
C ARG A 10 4.25 -16.40 -13.96
N SER A 11 5.15 -17.15 -13.31
CA SER A 11 5.49 -16.91 -11.91
C SER A 11 6.13 -15.53 -11.70
N ILE A 12 7.04 -15.12 -12.59
CA ILE A 12 7.64 -13.77 -12.57
C ILE A 12 6.57 -12.69 -12.70
N LEU A 13 5.61 -12.87 -13.61
CA LEU A 13 4.49 -11.94 -13.76
C LEU A 13 3.63 -11.85 -12.49
N GLY A 14 3.42 -12.97 -11.80
CA GLY A 14 2.72 -13.00 -10.50
C GLY A 14 3.43 -12.16 -9.44
N TYR A 15 4.75 -12.35 -9.27
CA TYR A 15 5.53 -11.53 -8.34
C TYR A 15 5.52 -10.05 -8.73
N LEU A 16 5.66 -9.74 -10.02
CA LEU A 16 5.61 -8.37 -10.52
C LEU A 16 4.26 -7.71 -10.23
N ALA A 17 3.15 -8.42 -10.41
CA ALA A 17 1.81 -7.92 -10.12
C ALA A 17 1.64 -7.58 -8.63
N ILE A 18 2.12 -8.44 -7.72
CA ILE A 18 2.09 -8.19 -6.27
C ILE A 18 2.91 -6.95 -5.90
N ILE A 19 4.12 -6.82 -6.47
CA ILE A 19 4.98 -5.65 -6.25
C ILE A 19 4.30 -4.39 -6.78
N LEU A 20 3.80 -4.39 -8.01
CA LEU A 20 3.14 -3.23 -8.62
C LEU A 20 1.91 -2.79 -7.83
N LEU A 21 1.10 -3.74 -7.36
CA LEU A 21 -0.05 -3.44 -6.49
C LEU A 21 0.43 -2.80 -5.18
N SER A 22 1.47 -3.35 -4.55
CA SER A 22 2.05 -2.80 -3.33
C SER A 22 2.59 -1.38 -3.54
N MET A 23 3.22 -1.10 -4.69
CA MET A 23 3.67 0.24 -5.07
C MET A 23 2.52 1.23 -5.22
N LEU A 24 1.38 0.79 -5.78
CA LEU A 24 0.19 1.62 -5.90
C LEU A 24 -0.30 2.08 -4.52
N TYR A 25 -0.38 1.16 -3.55
CA TYR A 25 -0.77 1.50 -2.17
C TYR A 25 0.23 2.47 -1.51
N MET A 26 1.50 2.18 -1.70
CA MET A 26 2.61 2.96 -1.16
C MET A 26 2.69 4.39 -1.75
N ASN A 27 2.20 4.60 -2.97
CA ASN A 27 2.04 5.94 -3.54
C ASN A 27 1.02 6.80 -2.78
N PHE A 28 -0.07 6.23 -2.26
CA PHE A 28 -1.02 6.99 -1.42
C PHE A 28 -0.36 7.44 -0.11
N LEU A 29 0.52 6.61 0.46
CA LEU A 29 1.31 6.98 1.64
C LEU A 29 2.25 8.15 1.34
N ASN A 30 2.97 8.13 0.21
CA ASN A 30 3.79 9.27 -0.21
C ASN A 30 2.98 10.55 -0.37
N GLN A 31 1.80 10.46 -1.00
CA GLN A 31 0.90 11.61 -1.16
C GLN A 31 0.46 12.17 0.20
N ALA A 32 0.16 11.31 1.18
CA ALA A 32 -0.16 11.74 2.54
C ALA A 32 1.04 12.40 3.23
N PHE A 33 2.24 11.81 3.09
CA PHE A 33 3.46 12.35 3.68
C PHE A 33 3.85 13.72 3.11
N TYR A 34 3.70 13.91 1.79
CA TYR A 34 3.91 15.21 1.15
C TYR A 34 2.97 16.29 1.68
N ARG A 35 1.71 15.92 1.95
CA ARG A 35 0.75 16.85 2.59
C ARG A 35 1.15 17.17 4.01
N LEU A 36 1.62 16.19 4.77
CA LEU A 36 2.12 16.40 6.13
C LEU A 36 3.26 17.41 6.14
N ILE A 37 4.28 17.21 5.30
CA ILE A 37 5.41 18.15 5.18
C ILE A 37 4.92 19.54 4.81
N ARG A 38 4.04 19.65 3.81
CA ARG A 38 3.55 20.94 3.33
C ARG A 38 2.72 21.69 4.37
N ILE A 39 1.87 21.00 5.13
CA ILE A 39 0.94 21.62 6.09
C ILE A 39 1.63 21.85 7.43
N ALA A 40 2.21 20.81 8.03
CA ALA A 40 2.78 20.87 9.38
C ALA A 40 4.16 21.52 9.42
N TYR A 41 4.97 21.36 8.36
CA TYR A 41 6.35 21.84 8.29
C TYR A 41 6.53 22.95 7.24
N SER A 42 5.50 23.76 7.02
CA SER A 42 5.49 24.84 6.04
C SER A 42 6.64 25.86 6.23
N GLN A 43 7.10 26.05 7.46
CA GLN A 43 8.16 26.98 7.83
C GLN A 43 9.58 26.44 7.57
N ASN A 44 9.77 25.11 7.54
CA ASN A 44 11.08 24.50 7.43
C ASN A 44 11.48 24.25 5.98
N ARG A 45 12.23 25.19 5.37
CA ARG A 45 12.68 25.12 3.97
C ARG A 45 13.42 23.82 3.60
N ARG A 46 14.12 23.17 4.53
CA ARG A 46 14.87 21.92 4.27
C ARG A 46 13.95 20.79 3.79
N PHE A 47 12.75 20.66 4.35
CA PHE A 47 11.82 19.58 3.99
C PHE A 47 11.05 19.84 2.68
N GLN A 48 11.11 21.07 2.15
CA GLN A 48 10.42 21.45 0.91
C GLN A 48 11.29 21.30 -0.34
N SER A 49 12.49 20.74 -0.22
CA SER A 49 13.36 20.51 -1.36
C SER A 49 12.74 19.51 -2.34
N VAL A 50 12.70 19.86 -3.64
CA VAL A 50 12.27 18.96 -4.74
C VAL A 50 13.03 17.63 -4.71
N LYS A 51 14.28 17.64 -4.25
CA LYS A 51 15.10 16.43 -4.10
C LYS A 51 14.44 15.41 -3.17
N LEU A 52 13.82 15.85 -2.07
CA LEU A 52 13.16 14.96 -1.12
C LEU A 52 11.97 14.25 -1.78
N TYR A 53 11.20 14.96 -2.60
CA TYR A 53 10.06 14.39 -3.34
C TYR A 53 10.45 13.36 -4.40
N ILE A 54 11.69 13.42 -4.92
CA ILE A 54 12.20 12.44 -5.88
C ILE A 54 12.86 11.27 -5.15
N ILE A 55 13.61 11.53 -4.08
CA ILE A 55 14.35 10.50 -3.33
C ILE A 55 13.40 9.57 -2.57
N LEU A 56 12.34 10.10 -1.95
CA LEU A 56 11.41 9.32 -1.14
C LEU A 56 10.75 8.14 -1.90
N PRO A 57 10.16 8.31 -3.10
CA PRO A 57 9.55 7.20 -3.83
C PRO A 57 10.60 6.20 -4.32
N ILE A 58 11.81 6.64 -4.67
CA ILE A 58 12.90 5.74 -5.07
C ILE A 58 13.30 4.83 -3.91
N ILE A 59 13.52 5.41 -2.72
CA ILE A 59 13.83 4.66 -1.51
C ILE A 59 12.69 3.67 -1.19
N GLN A 60 11.45 4.14 -1.28
CA GLN A 60 10.29 3.30 -1.02
C GLN A 60 10.20 2.12 -1.98
N ILE A 61 10.44 2.34 -3.28
CA ILE A 61 10.46 1.26 -4.28
C ILE A 61 11.51 0.21 -3.91
N ILE A 62 12.72 0.65 -3.55
CA ILE A 62 13.80 -0.25 -3.17
C ILE A 62 13.42 -1.06 -1.92
N ILE A 63 12.89 -0.40 -0.88
CA ILE A 63 12.51 -1.05 0.38
C ILE A 63 11.40 -2.06 0.17
N VAL A 64 10.30 -1.68 -0.49
CA VAL A 64 9.14 -2.55 -0.72
C VAL A 64 9.53 -3.75 -1.57
N THR A 65 10.28 -3.53 -2.65
CA THR A 65 10.74 -4.61 -3.53
C THR A 65 11.67 -5.55 -2.77
N SER A 66 12.61 -5.01 -1.99
CA SER A 66 13.56 -5.82 -1.22
C SER A 66 12.83 -6.68 -0.17
N ILE A 67 11.90 -6.11 0.60
CA ILE A 67 11.16 -6.84 1.63
C ILE A 67 10.30 -7.93 1.00
N LEU A 68 9.50 -7.59 -0.03
CA LEU A 68 8.59 -8.56 -0.64
C LEU A 68 9.36 -9.70 -1.33
N LEU A 69 10.41 -9.40 -2.11
CA LEU A 69 11.20 -10.44 -2.77
C LEU A 69 11.95 -11.33 -1.76
N CYS A 70 12.45 -10.75 -0.66
CA CYS A 70 13.16 -11.49 0.38
C CYS A 70 12.27 -12.53 1.07
N VAL A 71 10.97 -12.26 1.22
CA VAL A 71 10.01 -13.20 1.82
C VAL A 71 9.38 -14.13 0.78
N LEU A 72 8.97 -13.60 -0.37
CA LEU A 72 8.17 -14.33 -1.35
C LEU A 72 8.99 -15.35 -2.16
N ILE A 73 10.24 -15.05 -2.53
CA ILE A 73 11.07 -15.96 -3.34
C ILE A 73 11.44 -17.23 -2.56
N PRO A 74 12.04 -17.17 -1.35
CA PRO A 74 12.51 -18.38 -0.67
C PRO A 74 11.38 -19.32 -0.24
N LEU A 75 10.18 -18.78 -0.06
CA LEU A 75 9.02 -19.51 0.44
C LEU A 75 8.04 -19.92 -0.67
N ASN A 76 8.44 -19.83 -1.95
CA ASN A 76 7.60 -20.14 -3.10
C ASN A 76 6.21 -19.48 -3.01
N GLY A 77 6.17 -18.18 -2.69
CA GLY A 77 4.94 -17.45 -2.43
C GLY A 77 3.96 -17.41 -3.60
N VAL A 78 4.42 -17.66 -4.83
CA VAL A 78 3.57 -17.81 -6.02
C VAL A 78 3.72 -19.22 -6.57
N THR A 79 2.60 -19.94 -6.64
CA THR A 79 2.53 -21.29 -7.19
C THR A 79 1.76 -21.31 -8.51
N TYR A 80 2.16 -22.20 -9.41
CA TYR A 80 1.49 -22.39 -10.70
C TYR A 80 0.46 -23.51 -10.57
N LEU A 81 -0.81 -23.20 -10.79
CA LEU A 81 -1.86 -24.19 -10.78
C LEU A 81 -1.93 -24.86 -12.15
N ARG A 82 -1.54 -26.13 -12.22
CA ARG A 82 -1.41 -26.86 -13.49
C ARG A 82 -2.74 -27.05 -14.22
N ASN A 83 -3.84 -27.16 -13.47
CA ASN A 83 -5.16 -27.45 -14.01
C ASN A 83 -5.78 -26.23 -14.71
N ASP A 84 -5.58 -25.04 -14.16
CA ASP A 84 -6.23 -23.81 -14.65
C ASP A 84 -5.25 -22.83 -15.34
N HIS A 85 -3.99 -23.22 -15.47
CA HIS A 85 -2.93 -22.48 -16.17
C HIS A 85 -2.65 -21.04 -15.67
N PHE A 86 -3.04 -20.71 -14.43
CA PHE A 86 -2.72 -19.42 -13.80
C PHE A 86 -1.77 -19.56 -12.61
N CYS A 87 -1.10 -18.44 -12.27
CA CYS A 87 -0.28 -18.33 -11.07
C CYS A 87 -1.08 -17.58 -10.00
N TYR A 88 -1.05 -18.08 -8.77
CA TYR A 88 -1.71 -17.44 -7.65
C TYR A 88 -0.80 -17.42 -6.41
N PRO A 89 -0.96 -16.43 -5.52
CA PRO A 89 -0.29 -16.46 -4.23
C PRO A 89 -0.84 -17.62 -3.41
N THR A 90 0.02 -18.55 -3.00
CA THR A 90 -0.42 -19.70 -2.20
C THR A 90 -0.75 -19.25 -0.77
N PHE A 91 -1.90 -19.69 -0.25
CA PHE A 91 -2.32 -19.35 1.10
C PHE A 91 -1.60 -20.18 2.17
N THR A 92 -1.03 -21.33 1.76
CA THR A 92 -0.17 -22.16 2.60
C THR A 92 1.06 -21.42 3.14
N ASN A 93 1.56 -20.41 2.40
CA ASN A 93 2.70 -19.61 2.82
C ASN A 93 2.26 -18.44 3.72
N ILE A 94 1.90 -18.77 4.96
CA ILE A 94 1.45 -17.81 5.97
C ILE A 94 2.41 -16.61 6.11
N PRO A 95 3.76 -16.79 6.20
CA PRO A 95 4.67 -15.65 6.27
C PRO A 95 4.62 -14.75 5.03
N GLY A 96 4.53 -15.33 3.82
CA GLY A 96 4.39 -14.58 2.57
C GLY A 96 3.10 -13.75 2.53
N VAL A 97 1.97 -14.37 2.90
CA VAL A 97 0.67 -13.70 2.99
C VAL A 97 0.69 -12.58 4.03
N LEU A 98 1.19 -12.85 5.23
CA LEU A 98 1.25 -11.87 6.31
C LEU A 98 2.17 -10.70 5.96
N SER A 99 3.34 -10.98 5.38
CA SER A 99 4.27 -9.93 4.94
C SER A 99 3.65 -9.05 3.86
N THR A 100 2.92 -9.63 2.91
CA THR A 100 2.22 -8.90 1.85
C THR A 100 1.08 -8.07 2.44
N ALA A 101 0.28 -8.63 3.34
CA ALA A 101 -0.80 -7.90 4.02
C ALA A 101 -0.25 -6.72 4.84
N VAL A 102 0.86 -6.90 5.56
CA VAL A 102 1.47 -5.83 6.35
C VAL A 102 2.08 -4.75 5.45
N VAL A 103 2.89 -5.13 4.46
CA VAL A 103 3.64 -4.18 3.61
C VAL A 103 2.73 -3.47 2.61
N ALA A 104 1.80 -4.19 1.98
CA ALA A 104 0.95 -3.65 0.93
C ALA A 104 -0.30 -2.95 1.46
N TYR A 105 -0.76 -3.29 2.67
CA TYR A 105 -2.09 -2.90 3.11
C TYR A 105 -2.15 -2.33 4.54
N ILE A 106 -1.91 -3.13 5.57
CA ILE A 106 -2.08 -2.71 6.99
C ILE A 106 -1.12 -1.58 7.35
N GLY A 107 0.16 -1.70 6.98
CA GLY A 107 1.19 -0.71 7.25
C GLY A 107 0.92 0.64 6.58
N PRO A 108 0.79 0.69 5.24
CA PRO A 108 0.48 1.92 4.52
C PRO A 108 -0.80 2.58 5.03
N PHE A 109 -1.85 1.80 5.28
CA PHE A 109 -3.12 2.30 5.79
C PHE A 109 -2.99 2.94 7.18
N SER A 110 -2.34 2.24 8.11
CA SER A 110 -2.13 2.73 9.48
C SER A 110 -1.30 4.02 9.48
N CYS A 111 -0.26 4.09 8.66
CA CYS A 111 0.55 5.28 8.48
C CYS A 111 -0.26 6.45 7.89
N ILE A 112 -1.09 6.21 6.87
CA ILE A 112 -1.96 7.23 6.27
C ILE A 112 -2.95 7.78 7.31
N LEU A 113 -3.61 6.91 8.08
CA LEU A 113 -4.51 7.32 9.15
C LEU A 113 -3.79 8.18 10.18
N PHE A 114 -2.63 7.74 10.65
CA PHE A 114 -1.82 8.47 11.61
C PHE A 114 -1.43 9.86 11.10
N ILE A 115 -0.95 9.95 9.85
CA ILE A 115 -0.61 11.22 9.20
C ILE A 115 -1.82 12.15 9.17
N TYR A 116 -3.00 11.66 8.80
CA TYR A 116 -4.19 12.51 8.71
C TYR A 116 -4.75 12.91 10.07
N MET A 117 -4.68 12.04 11.08
CA MET A 117 -4.99 12.43 12.46
C MET A 117 -4.07 13.56 12.92
N HIS A 118 -2.77 13.47 12.62
CA HIS A 118 -1.81 14.51 12.96
C HIS A 118 -2.09 15.83 12.22
N ILE A 119 -2.34 15.79 10.91
CA ILE A 119 -2.69 16.98 10.11
C ILE A 119 -3.95 17.65 10.67
N THR A 120 -4.98 16.86 10.99
CA THR A 120 -6.26 17.37 11.51
C THR A 120 -6.08 18.04 12.86
N ARG A 121 -5.30 17.42 13.77
CA ARG A 121 -4.95 18.01 15.07
C ARG A 121 -4.19 19.32 14.92
N PHE A 122 -3.22 19.37 14.00
CA PHE A 122 -2.43 20.57 13.73
C PHE A 122 -3.30 21.72 13.19
N ILE A 123 -4.20 21.42 12.24
CA ILE A 123 -5.14 22.41 11.69
C ILE A 123 -6.06 22.96 12.78
N HIS A 124 -6.63 22.10 13.64
CA HIS A 124 -7.49 22.52 14.74
C HIS A 124 -6.78 23.46 15.73
N GLN A 125 -5.53 23.17 16.06
CA GLN A 125 -4.74 24.03 16.96
C GLN A 125 -4.44 25.40 16.38
N GLN A 126 -4.24 25.51 15.05
CA GLN A 126 -3.96 26.79 14.39
C GLN A 126 -5.21 27.57 13.96
N GLY A 127 -6.40 26.95 13.95
CA GLY A 127 -7.63 27.52 13.38
C GLY A 127 -8.11 28.83 14.01
N ASN A 128 -7.70 29.15 15.25
CA ASN A 128 -8.11 30.38 15.94
C ASN A 128 -7.32 31.63 15.52
N ILE A 129 -6.15 31.48 14.90
CA ILE A 129 -5.24 32.61 14.59
C ILE A 129 -5.16 32.88 13.07
N GLN A 130 -5.81 32.05 12.25
CA GLN A 130 -5.63 32.09 10.80
C GLN A 130 -6.58 33.03 10.05
N THR A 131 -6.01 33.72 9.05
CA THR A 131 -6.74 34.60 8.13
C THR A 131 -7.72 33.83 7.24
N LEU A 132 -8.74 34.52 6.73
CA LEU A 132 -9.80 33.97 5.87
C LEU A 132 -9.27 33.20 4.64
N ILE A 133 -8.16 33.67 4.07
CA ILE A 133 -7.48 33.04 2.91
C ILE A 133 -6.89 31.67 3.28
N ILE A 134 -6.30 31.54 4.48
CA ILE A 134 -5.73 30.27 4.95
C ILE A 134 -6.85 29.27 5.22
N LYS A 135 -7.98 29.71 5.80
CA LYS A 135 -9.16 28.88 6.02
C LYS A 135 -9.72 28.29 4.71
N GLN A 136 -9.80 29.08 3.64
CA GLN A 136 -10.24 28.57 2.32
C GLN A 136 -9.26 27.56 1.72
N ARG A 137 -7.95 27.74 1.93
CA ARG A 137 -6.95 26.75 1.47
C ARG A 137 -7.08 25.44 2.26
N GLN A 138 -7.29 25.52 3.56
CA GLN A 138 -7.49 24.36 4.43
C GLN A 138 -8.76 23.59 4.08
N SER A 139 -9.88 24.25 3.77
CA SER A 139 -11.11 23.56 3.38
C SER A 139 -10.93 22.76 2.08
N ARG A 140 -10.16 23.30 1.13
CA ARG A 140 -9.76 22.57 -0.09
C ARG A 140 -8.88 21.37 0.23
N ASP A 141 -7.89 21.55 1.10
CA ASP A 141 -7.00 20.44 1.50
C ASP A 141 -7.81 19.34 2.21
N LEU A 142 -8.72 19.68 3.11
CA LEU A 142 -9.64 18.75 3.79
C LEU A 142 -10.55 18.01 2.80
N LEU A 143 -11.08 18.69 1.77
CA LEU A 143 -11.88 18.03 0.74
C LEU A 143 -11.07 16.97 0.02
N ILE A 144 -9.82 17.27 -0.33
CA ILE A 144 -8.97 16.29 -1.00
C ILE A 144 -8.58 15.15 -0.04
N ILE A 145 -8.35 15.43 1.26
CA ILE A 145 -8.13 14.41 2.28
C ILE A 145 -9.34 13.46 2.35
N ARG A 146 -10.55 14.01 2.39
CA ARG A 146 -11.80 13.22 2.37
C ARG A 146 -11.87 12.32 1.14
N ARG A 147 -11.51 12.81 -0.04
CA ARG A 147 -11.45 11.99 -1.27
C ARG A 147 -10.45 10.85 -1.15
N ILE A 148 -9.24 11.10 -0.62
CA ILE A 148 -8.23 10.05 -0.42
C ILE A 148 -8.73 9.01 0.58
N LEU A 149 -9.32 9.43 1.70
CA LEU A 149 -9.89 8.50 2.67
C LEU A 149 -11.00 7.65 2.05
N ILE A 150 -11.88 8.22 1.23
CA ILE A 150 -12.91 7.45 0.51
C ILE A 150 -12.26 6.41 -0.43
N ILE A 151 -11.28 6.81 -1.25
CA ILE A 151 -10.59 5.88 -2.18
C ILE A 151 -9.90 4.76 -1.39
N VAL A 152 -9.21 5.11 -0.31
CA VAL A 152 -8.54 4.14 0.56
C VAL A 152 -9.54 3.20 1.22
N SER A 153 -10.67 3.71 1.74
CA SER A 153 -11.73 2.87 2.31
C SER A 153 -12.37 1.95 1.27
N LEU A 154 -12.56 2.41 0.03
CA LEU A 154 -13.06 1.56 -1.06
C LEU A 154 -12.08 0.44 -1.40
N LEU A 155 -10.78 0.77 -1.49
CA LEU A 155 -9.72 -0.23 -1.65
C LEU A 155 -9.69 -1.21 -0.48
N LEU A 156 -9.96 -0.73 0.75
CA LEU A 156 -10.04 -1.61 1.89
C LEU A 156 -11.18 -2.63 1.73
N ILE A 157 -12.39 -2.13 1.45
CA ILE A 157 -13.58 -2.96 1.24
C ILE A 157 -13.34 -3.99 0.12
N LEU A 158 -12.69 -3.58 -0.97
CA LEU A 158 -12.33 -4.47 -2.07
C LEU A 158 -11.33 -5.56 -1.66
N GLY A 159 -10.49 -5.30 -0.65
CA GLY A 159 -9.57 -6.29 -0.08
C GLY A 159 -10.20 -7.27 0.92
N ILE A 160 -11.39 -6.97 1.47
CA ILE A 160 -12.07 -7.82 2.45
C ILE A 160 -12.32 -9.24 1.92
N PRO A 161 -12.84 -9.45 0.69
CA PRO A 161 -13.02 -10.80 0.14
C PRO A 161 -11.74 -11.64 0.16
N GLY A 162 -10.60 -11.04 -0.18
CA GLY A 162 -9.30 -11.72 -0.12
C GLY A 162 -8.94 -12.15 1.31
N MET A 163 -9.14 -11.25 2.28
CA MET A 163 -8.89 -11.56 3.70
C MET A 163 -9.86 -12.61 4.25
N THR A 164 -11.12 -12.61 3.82
CA THR A 164 -12.10 -13.63 4.23
C THR A 164 -11.72 -15.02 3.74
N LEU A 165 -11.15 -15.15 2.54
CA LEU A 165 -10.68 -16.43 2.02
C LEU A 165 -9.47 -16.95 2.77
N ILE A 166 -8.53 -16.06 3.10
CA ILE A 166 -7.39 -16.40 3.95
C ILE A 166 -7.89 -16.90 5.31
N PHE A 167 -8.88 -16.22 5.90
CA PHE A 167 -9.43 -16.60 7.19
C PHE A 167 -10.17 -17.95 7.11
N MET A 168 -10.95 -18.18 6.04
CA MET A 168 -11.58 -19.47 5.79
C MET A 168 -10.53 -20.58 5.66
N PHE A 169 -9.48 -20.37 4.88
CA PHE A 169 -8.37 -21.31 4.72
C PHE A 169 -7.71 -21.67 6.06
N ILE A 170 -7.49 -20.70 6.94
CA ILE A 170 -6.90 -20.95 8.26
C ILE A 170 -7.81 -21.84 9.12
N ILE A 171 -9.14 -21.74 8.97
CA ILE A 171 -10.12 -22.53 9.73
C ILE A 171 -10.30 -23.93 9.11
N THR A 172 -10.49 -24.01 7.80
CA THR A 172 -10.82 -25.28 7.11
C THR A 172 -9.58 -26.12 6.80
N GLY A 173 -8.41 -25.49 6.65
CA GLY A 173 -7.19 -26.14 6.16
C GLY A 173 -7.21 -26.46 4.67
N GLU A 174 -8.26 -26.06 3.94
CA GLU A 174 -8.44 -26.35 2.51
C GLU A 174 -8.42 -25.07 1.67
N GLU A 175 -7.62 -25.06 0.59
CA GLU A 175 -7.60 -23.97 -0.38
C GLU A 175 -8.83 -24.10 -1.30
N HIS A 176 -9.83 -23.24 -1.13
CA HIS A 176 -10.91 -23.10 -2.11
C HIS A 176 -10.53 -22.01 -3.12
N PRO A 177 -10.15 -22.36 -4.36
CA PRO A 177 -9.93 -21.35 -5.39
C PRO A 177 -11.25 -20.62 -5.63
N LEU A 178 -11.20 -19.28 -5.62
CA LEU A 178 -12.31 -18.49 -6.16
C LEU A 178 -12.43 -18.82 -7.65
N LEU A 179 -13.48 -19.56 -7.99
CA LEU A 179 -13.95 -19.72 -9.38
C LEU A 179 -14.29 -18.36 -9.99
#